data_AF-R9LQR8-F1
#
_entry.id   AF-R9LQR8-F1
#
_cell.length_a   1.000
_cell.length_b   1.000
_cell.length_c   1.000
_cell.angle_alpha   90.00
_cell.angle_beta   90.00
_cell.angle_gamma   90.00
#
_symmetry.space_group_name_H-M   'P 1'
#
loop_
_entity.id
_entity.type
_entity.pdbx_description
1 polymer ?
#
loop_
_entity_poly.entity_id
_entity_poly.type
_entity_poly.pdbx_seq_one_letter_code
_entity_poly.pdbx_strand_id
1 'polypeptide(L)'
;MEIWGWLVAAGSSLITAVLYPFILHRLKKMDDKRDQAHEDRKKEKAQELAHVQANSEGIKLILKYMLSRLHAEYTIQKFITPDQRQNFRDIYTAYEGLHGNGEGTKMMEEIMELPIRTDIHPLDPFVTLLKKSADSQE
;
A
#
# COMPACT_ATOMS: atom_id res chain seq x y z
N MET A 1 -44.70 38.52 -54.20
CA MET A 1 -44.29 37.50 -53.20
C MET A 1 -42.76 37.47 -53.19
N GLU A 2 -42.11 37.01 -52.12
CA GLU A 2 -40.63 36.86 -52.00
C GLU A 2 -39.79 38.01 -51.36
N ILE A 3 -40.32 38.88 -50.48
CA ILE A 3 -39.45 39.72 -49.60
C ILE A 3 -39.37 39.12 -48.19
N TRP A 4 -40.49 38.59 -47.69
CA TRP A 4 -40.59 37.94 -46.40
C TRP A 4 -39.77 36.65 -46.30
N GLY A 5 -39.58 35.91 -47.40
CA GLY A 5 -38.75 34.70 -47.45
C GLY A 5 -37.27 34.97 -47.20
N TRP A 6 -36.72 36.02 -47.81
CA TRP A 6 -35.32 36.43 -47.61
C TRP A 6 -35.07 37.02 -46.22
N LEU A 7 -36.05 37.72 -45.64
CA LEU A 7 -35.95 38.29 -44.30
C LEU A 7 -35.93 37.20 -43.21
N VAL A 8 -36.76 36.16 -43.36
CA VAL A 8 -36.76 34.98 -42.47
C VAL A 8 -35.52 34.11 -42.70
N ALA A 9 -35.07 33.93 -43.95
CA ALA A 9 -33.85 33.19 -44.28
C ALA A 9 -32.56 33.89 -43.84
N ALA A 10 -32.52 35.23 -43.89
CA ALA A 10 -31.39 36.01 -43.39
C ALA A 10 -31.30 35.95 -41.86
N GLY A 11 -32.45 35.99 -41.16
CA GLY A 11 -32.52 35.82 -39.71
C GLY A 11 -32.09 34.41 -39.25
N SER A 12 -32.48 33.35 -39.96
CA SER A 12 -32.07 31.98 -39.64
C SER A 12 -30.57 31.74 -39.88
N SER A 13 -30.00 32.34 -40.93
CA SER A 13 -28.56 32.25 -41.23
C SER A 13 -27.67 32.92 -40.18
N LEU A 14 -28.13 34.03 -39.58
CA LEU A 14 -27.38 34.70 -38.52
C LEU A 14 -27.39 33.89 -37.21
N ILE A 15 -28.52 33.23 -36.91
CA ILE A 15 -28.63 32.34 -35.75
C ILE A 15 -27.74 31.10 -35.93
N THR A 16 -27.73 30.47 -37.10
CA THR A 16 -26.85 29.31 -37.35
C THR A 16 -25.36 29.70 -37.37
N ALA A 17 -25.01 30.88 -37.88
CA ALA A 17 -23.60 31.32 -37.93
C ALA A 17 -22.98 31.63 -36.55
N VAL A 18 -23.79 31.93 -35.52
CA VAL A 18 -23.29 32.35 -34.20
C VAL A 18 -23.66 31.36 -33.10
N LEU A 19 -24.93 30.98 -33.00
CA LEU A 19 -25.44 30.15 -31.90
C LEU A 19 -24.98 28.68 -32.05
N TYR A 20 -24.97 28.14 -33.26
CA TYR A 20 -24.54 26.76 -33.52
C TYR A 20 -23.06 26.51 -33.19
N PRO A 21 -22.08 27.30 -33.69
CA PRO A 21 -20.68 27.10 -33.32
C PRO A 21 -20.42 27.37 -31.83
N PHE A 22 -21.17 28.28 -31.21
CA PHE A 22 -21.08 28.51 -29.77
C PHE A 22 -21.52 27.27 -28.95
N ILE A 23 -22.65 26.65 -29.30
CA ILE A 23 -23.12 25.42 -28.65
C ILE A 23 -22.12 24.28 -28.87
N LEU A 24 -21.66 24.05 -30.11
CA LEU A 24 -20.65 23.03 -30.39
C LEU A 24 -19.34 23.27 -29.63
N HIS A 25 -18.87 24.51 -29.57
CA HIS A 25 -17.69 24.86 -28.79
C HIS A 25 -17.90 24.56 -27.30
N ARG A 26 -19.08 24.86 -26.75
CA ARG A 26 -19.39 24.57 -25.33
C ARG A 26 -19.50 23.08 -25.05
N LEU A 27 -20.08 22.30 -25.96
CA LEU A 27 -20.14 20.83 -25.86
C LEU A 27 -18.75 20.22 -25.94
N LYS A 28 -17.95 20.59 -26.95
CA LYS A 28 -16.56 20.13 -27.08
C LYS A 28 -15.73 20.48 -25.85
N LYS A 29 -15.86 21.71 -25.35
CA LYS A 29 -15.18 22.15 -24.12
C LYS A 29 -15.60 21.36 -22.88
N MET A 30 -16.82 20.85 -22.84
CA MET A 30 -17.26 19.97 -21.76
C MET A 30 -16.65 18.58 -21.89
N ASP A 31 -16.63 18.00 -23.09
CA ASP A 31 -16.01 16.70 -23.32
C ASP A 31 -14.50 16.74 -23.06
N ASP A 32 -13.78 17.76 -23.56
CA ASP A 32 -12.35 17.96 -23.28
C ASP A 32 -12.06 18.06 -21.77
N LYS A 33 -12.94 18.75 -21.01
CA LYS A 33 -12.84 18.86 -19.55
C LYS A 33 -13.10 17.53 -18.85
N ARG A 34 -14.06 16.74 -19.34
CA ARG A 34 -14.37 15.41 -18.79
C ARG A 34 -13.19 14.49 -19.00
N ASP A 35 -12.63 14.47 -20.21
CA ASP A 35 -11.46 13.66 -20.57
C ASP A 35 -10.25 14.03 -19.72
N GLN A 36 -9.95 15.31 -19.57
CA GLN A 36 -8.91 15.79 -18.64
C GLN A 36 -9.17 15.31 -17.21
N ALA A 37 -10.39 15.48 -16.70
CA ALA A 37 -10.73 15.01 -15.35
C ALA A 37 -10.64 13.49 -15.20
N HIS A 38 -10.91 12.70 -16.25
CA HIS A 38 -10.72 11.24 -16.23
C HIS A 38 -9.23 10.88 -16.18
N GLU A 39 -8.40 11.55 -16.97
CA GLU A 39 -6.95 11.34 -16.98
C GLU A 39 -6.29 11.79 -15.68
N ASP A 40 -6.70 12.93 -15.13
CA ASP A 40 -6.19 13.41 -13.85
C ASP A 40 -6.55 12.44 -12.71
N ARG A 41 -7.79 11.93 -12.68
CA ARG A 41 -8.19 10.87 -11.72
C ARG A 41 -7.40 9.58 -11.91
N LYS A 42 -7.10 9.18 -13.15
CA LYS A 42 -6.27 8.00 -13.41
C LYS A 42 -4.85 8.21 -12.89
N LYS A 43 -4.26 9.39 -13.12
CA LYS A 43 -2.92 9.74 -12.63
C LYS A 43 -2.88 9.78 -11.10
N GLU A 44 -3.87 10.40 -10.47
CA GLU A 44 -4.00 10.45 -9.01
C GLU A 44 -4.10 9.05 -8.42
N LYS A 45 -5.00 8.20 -8.95
CA LYS A 45 -5.10 6.79 -8.54
C LYS A 45 -3.83 6.00 -8.79
N ALA A 46 -3.16 6.23 -9.92
CA ALA A 46 -1.89 5.56 -10.23
C ALA A 46 -0.78 5.98 -9.25
N GLN A 47 -0.73 7.27 -8.87
CA GLN A 47 0.19 7.77 -7.86
C GLN A 47 -0.13 7.19 -6.47
N GLU A 48 -1.41 7.13 -6.09
CA GLU A 48 -1.84 6.51 -4.84
C GLU A 48 -1.46 5.03 -4.78
N LEU A 49 -1.75 4.27 -5.85
CA LEU A 49 -1.38 2.86 -5.97
C LEU A 49 0.15 2.67 -5.89
N ALA A 50 0.93 3.52 -6.59
CA ALA A 50 2.38 3.47 -6.55
C ALA A 50 2.92 3.76 -5.13
N HIS A 51 2.34 4.73 -4.42
CA HIS A 51 2.70 5.02 -3.03
C HIS A 51 2.37 3.85 -2.10
N VAL A 52 1.18 3.26 -2.22
CA VAL A 52 0.78 2.08 -1.44
C VAL A 52 1.70 0.89 -1.73
N GLN A 53 2.06 0.67 -2.99
CA GLN A 53 2.99 -0.40 -3.38
C GLN A 53 4.38 -0.18 -2.78
N ALA A 54 4.95 1.03 -2.89
CA ALA A 54 6.25 1.34 -2.31
C ALA A 54 6.26 1.15 -0.78
N ASN A 55 5.18 1.55 -0.10
CA ASN A 55 5.03 1.34 1.33
C ASN A 55 4.94 -0.15 1.69
N SER A 56 4.15 -0.92 0.93
CA SER A 56 4.04 -2.38 1.07
C SER A 56 5.39 -3.08 0.90
N GLU A 57 6.18 -2.68 -0.11
CA GLU A 57 7.53 -3.19 -0.33
C GLU A 57 8.48 -2.85 0.82
N GLY A 58 8.43 -1.62 1.34
CA GLY A 58 9.22 -1.20 2.49
C GLY A 58 8.90 -2.02 3.74
N ILE A 59 7.62 -2.19 4.06
CA ILE A 59 7.17 -3.01 5.20
C ILE A 59 7.62 -4.46 5.02
N LYS A 60 7.46 -5.02 3.81
CA LYS A 60 7.89 -6.39 3.50
C LYS A 60 9.38 -6.61 3.79
N LEU A 61 10.24 -5.65 3.45
CA LEU A 61 11.68 -5.73 3.73
C LEU A 61 11.97 -5.71 5.24
N ILE A 62 11.27 -4.87 6.00
CA ILE A 62 11.41 -4.81 7.46
C ILE A 62 10.98 -6.14 8.09
N LEU A 63 9.85 -6.71 7.67
CA LEU A 63 9.38 -8.00 8.17
C LEU A 63 10.38 -9.12 7.83
N LYS A 64 10.93 -9.14 6.61
CA LYS A 64 11.97 -10.11 6.22
C LYS A 64 13.21 -9.99 7.12
N TYR A 65 13.67 -8.77 7.38
CA TYR A 65 14.80 -8.53 8.28
C TYR A 65 14.50 -9.06 9.69
N MET A 66 13.31 -8.80 10.24
CA MET A 66 12.92 -9.30 11.55
C MET A 66 12.88 -10.83 11.61
N LEU A 67 12.30 -11.49 10.60
CA LEU A 67 12.31 -12.95 10.51
C LEU A 67 13.74 -13.50 10.49
N SER A 68 14.63 -12.93 9.67
CA SER A 68 16.02 -13.35 9.60
C SER A 68 16.77 -13.16 10.92
N ARG A 69 16.55 -12.03 11.59
CA ARG A 69 17.15 -11.73 12.90
C ARG A 69 16.68 -12.71 13.98
N LEU A 70 15.36 -12.88 14.12
CA LEU A 70 14.78 -13.78 15.11
C LEU A 70 15.14 -15.24 14.81
N HIS A 71 15.19 -15.61 13.53
CA HIS A 71 15.64 -16.92 13.10
C HIS A 71 17.06 -17.18 13.63
N ALA A 72 18.01 -16.28 13.34
CA ALA A 72 19.38 -16.41 13.82
C ALA A 72 19.45 -16.48 15.36
N GLU A 73 18.69 -15.64 16.07
CA GLU A 73 18.63 -15.65 17.54
C GLU A 73 18.17 -17.02 18.08
N TYR A 74 17.05 -17.53 17.58
CA TYR A 74 16.47 -18.78 18.07
C TYR A 74 17.28 -20.01 17.62
N THR A 75 17.93 -19.96 16.45
CA THR A 75 18.88 -20.99 16.01
C THR A 75 20.10 -21.10 16.93
N ILE A 76 20.58 -19.98 17.47
CA ILE A 76 21.67 -19.95 18.47
C ILE A 76 21.16 -20.43 19.82
N GLN A 77 19.94 -20.03 20.20
CA GLN A 77 19.29 -20.42 21.45
C GLN A 77 19.02 -21.93 21.52
N LYS A 78 18.83 -22.62 20.37
CA LYS A 78 18.55 -24.07 20.23
C LYS A 78 17.22 -24.54 20.84
N PHE A 79 16.42 -23.64 21.36
CA PHE A 79 15.06 -23.88 21.82
C PHE A 79 14.22 -22.64 21.57
N ILE A 80 12.90 -22.81 21.61
CA ILE A 80 11.96 -21.69 21.49
C ILE A 80 10.92 -21.76 22.61
N THR A 81 10.45 -20.62 23.06
CA THR A 81 9.34 -20.54 24.02
C THR A 81 8.00 -20.40 23.29
N PRO A 82 6.87 -20.72 23.92
CA PRO A 82 5.55 -20.56 23.28
C PRO A 82 5.34 -19.14 22.73
N ASP A 83 5.72 -18.11 23.48
CA ASP A 83 5.55 -16.71 23.11
C ASP A 83 6.43 -16.33 21.91
N GLN A 84 7.72 -16.74 21.92
CA GLN A 84 8.63 -16.53 20.78
C GLN A 84 8.12 -17.22 19.52
N ARG A 85 7.58 -18.44 19.65
CA ARG A 85 7.04 -19.24 18.54
C ARG A 85 5.81 -18.57 17.92
N GLN A 86 4.92 -18.04 18.76
CA GLN A 86 3.74 -17.31 18.29
C GLN A 86 4.13 -15.99 17.64
N ASN A 87 5.02 -15.21 18.26
CA ASN A 87 5.52 -13.95 17.70
C ASN A 87 6.17 -14.17 16.31
N PHE A 88 7.00 -15.20 16.17
CA PHE A 88 7.60 -15.53 14.87
C PHE A 88 6.55 -15.88 13.82
N ARG A 89 5.52 -16.66 14.19
CA ARG A 89 4.39 -17.02 13.32
C ARG A 89 3.60 -15.78 12.88
N ASP A 90 3.35 -14.84 13.78
CA ASP A 90 2.57 -13.64 13.48
C ASP A 90 3.31 -12.74 12.48
N ILE A 91 4.62 -12.54 12.69
CA ILE A 91 5.47 -11.82 11.75
C ILE A 91 5.51 -12.53 10.39
N TYR A 92 5.66 -13.86 10.38
CA TYR A 92 5.68 -14.65 9.15
C TYR A 92 4.36 -14.52 8.38
N THR A 93 3.23 -14.62 9.06
CA THR A 93 1.89 -14.52 8.46
C THR A 93 1.68 -13.16 7.80
N ALA A 94 2.10 -12.08 8.48
CA ALA A 94 2.07 -10.73 7.92
C ALA A 94 2.98 -10.60 6.69
N TYR A 95 4.18 -11.19 6.73
CA TYR A 95 5.13 -11.18 5.61
C TYR A 95 4.61 -11.97 4.39
N GLU A 96 4.03 -13.15 4.61
CA GLU A 96 3.44 -13.99 3.57
C GLU A 96 2.28 -13.29 2.87
N GLY A 97 1.41 -12.60 3.64
CA GLY A 97 0.32 -11.79 3.10
C GLY A 97 0.76 -10.63 2.19
N LEU A 98 2.00 -10.17 2.32
CA LEU A 98 2.62 -9.18 1.42
C LEU A 98 3.29 -9.83 0.19
N HIS A 99 2.83 -11.03 -0.20
CA HIS A 99 3.37 -11.81 -1.31
C HIS A 99 4.86 -12.14 -1.11
N GLY A 100 5.20 -12.59 0.11
CA GLY A 100 6.52 -13.03 0.53
C GLY A 100 7.14 -14.10 -0.37
N ASN A 101 8.47 -14.06 -0.52
CA ASN A 101 9.23 -15.08 -1.25
C ASN A 101 9.46 -16.30 -0.32
N GLY A 102 9.57 -17.51 -0.87
CA GLY A 102 9.70 -18.79 -0.12
C GLY A 102 10.88 -18.91 0.86
N GLU A 103 11.78 -17.92 0.92
CA GLU A 103 12.85 -17.83 1.91
C GLU A 103 12.32 -17.68 3.35
N GLY A 104 11.22 -16.94 3.55
CA GLY A 104 10.58 -16.83 4.86
C GLY A 104 9.99 -18.15 5.35
N THR A 105 9.46 -18.95 4.43
CA THR A 105 8.81 -20.23 4.71
C THR A 105 9.81 -21.23 5.27
N LYS A 106 11.02 -21.28 4.71
CA LYS A 106 12.08 -22.14 5.23
C LYS A 106 12.47 -21.79 6.67
N MET A 107 12.65 -20.49 6.98
CA MET A 107 12.96 -20.06 8.34
C MET A 107 11.83 -20.43 9.31
N MET A 108 10.57 -20.32 8.86
CA MET A 108 9.40 -20.74 9.64
C MET A 108 9.43 -22.23 9.95
N GLU A 109 9.70 -23.08 8.96
CA GLU A 109 9.84 -24.53 9.15
C GLU A 109 10.95 -24.85 10.15
N GLU A 110 12.15 -24.30 9.97
CA GLU A 110 13.30 -24.49 10.84
C GLU A 110 13.02 -24.08 12.30
N ILE A 111 12.31 -22.96 12.52
CA ILE A 111 11.90 -22.53 13.86
C ILE A 111 10.85 -23.46 14.48
N MET A 112 9.93 -23.99 13.68
CA MET A 112 8.86 -24.86 14.18
C MET A 112 9.37 -26.23 14.63
N GLU A 113 10.56 -26.63 14.19
CA GLU A 113 11.26 -27.85 14.60
C GLU A 113 12.04 -27.72 15.91
N LEU A 114 12.26 -26.48 16.40
CA LEU A 114 12.98 -26.28 17.66
C LEU A 114 12.20 -26.83 18.86
N PRO A 115 12.90 -27.39 19.87
CA PRO A 115 12.26 -27.87 21.08
C PRO A 115 11.60 -26.71 21.83
N ILE A 116 10.36 -26.92 22.26
CA ILE A 116 9.61 -25.92 23.03
C ILE A 116 9.98 -26.02 24.50
N ARG A 117 10.37 -24.90 25.11
CA ARG A 117 10.61 -24.78 26.55
C ARG A 117 9.58 -23.87 27.19
N THR A 118 8.87 -24.39 28.18
CA THR A 118 7.85 -23.67 28.96
C THR A 118 8.34 -23.29 30.35
N ASP A 119 9.49 -23.83 30.77
CA ASP A 119 10.13 -23.54 32.05
C ASP A 119 10.90 -22.21 32.05
N ILE A 120 11.09 -21.63 30.87
CA ILE A 120 11.75 -20.34 30.65
C ILE A 120 10.70 -19.36 30.14
N HIS A 121 10.54 -18.24 30.82
CA HIS A 121 9.88 -17.06 30.27
C HIS A 121 10.98 -16.09 29.83
N PRO A 122 11.21 -15.92 28.51
CA PRO A 122 12.24 -15.02 28.06
C PRO A 122 11.81 -13.61 28.44
N LEU A 123 12.53 -13.02 29.41
CA LEU A 123 12.40 -11.59 29.65
C LEU A 123 12.85 -10.86 28.39
N ASP A 124 12.09 -9.86 27.97
CA ASP A 124 12.52 -8.95 26.92
C ASP A 124 13.96 -8.48 27.23
N PRO A 125 14.92 -8.64 26.31
CA PRO A 125 16.29 -8.19 26.53
C PRO A 125 16.37 -6.73 26.97
N PHE A 126 15.48 -5.86 26.49
CA PHE A 126 15.39 -4.48 26.95
C PHE A 126 14.94 -4.37 28.40
N VAL A 127 13.92 -5.12 28.81
CA VAL A 127 13.47 -5.15 30.21
C VAL A 127 14.58 -5.70 31.11
N THR A 128 15.30 -6.72 30.65
CA THR A 128 16.45 -7.27 31.36
C THR A 128 17.57 -6.24 31.52
N LEU A 129 17.90 -5.51 30.44
CA LEU A 129 18.90 -4.44 30.48
C LEU A 129 18.48 -3.28 31.37
N LEU A 130 17.21 -2.86 31.29
CA LEU A 130 16.64 -1.81 32.13
C LEU A 130 16.69 -2.20 33.60
N LYS A 131 16.25 -3.41 33.93
CA LYS A 131 16.32 -3.95 35.29
C LYS A 131 17.76 -4.01 35.79
N LYS A 132 18.67 -4.57 34.99
CA LYS A 132 20.11 -4.62 35.32
C LYS A 132 20.69 -3.23 35.55
N SER A 133 20.32 -2.24 34.74
CA SER A 133 20.78 -0.86 34.90
C SER A 133 20.26 -0.22 36.18
N ALA A 134 18.99 -0.46 36.53
CA ALA A 134 18.39 0.02 37.77
C ALA A 134 19.03 -0.63 39.00
N ASP A 135 19.20 -1.95 38.99
CA ASP A 135 19.81 -2.71 40.09
C ASP A 135 21.30 -2.35 40.30
N SER A 136 21.98 -1.82 39.28
CA SER A 136 23.39 -1.37 39.38
C SER A 136 23.58 0.06 39.92
N GLN A 137 22.49 0.75 40.29
CA GLN A 137 22.53 2.09 40.90
C GLN A 137 22.19 2.08 42.41
N GLU A 138 21.83 0.92 42.98
CA GLU A 138 21.72 0.67 44.44
C GLU A 138 23.01 0.08 45.00
#